data_AF-A0A3N5QIK4-F1
#
_entry.id   AF-A0A3N5QIK4-F1
#
_cell.length_a   1.000
_cell.length_b   1.000
_cell.length_c   1.000
_cell.angle_alpha   90.00
_cell.angle_beta   90.00
_cell.angle_gamma   90.00
#
_symmetry.space_group_name_H-M   'P 1'
#
loop_
_entity.id
_entity.type
_entity.pdbx_description
1 polymer ?
#
loop_
_entity_poly.entity_id
_entity_poly.type
_entity_poly.pdbx_seq_one_letter_code
_entity_poly.pdbx_strand_id
1 'polypeptide(L)' 'GFEPAEAAVLQMRASLMSDLRLYIENNKLTQAEAAKRLGIAQSRVSDLVRGKWEKFSLEMLITLETRLGRSVRVELAA' A
#
# COMPACT_ATOMS: atom_id res chain seq x y z
N GLY A 1 -6.11 2.48 23.13
CA GLY A 1 -5.06 2.14 22.14
C GLY A 1 -5.48 0.88 21.42
N PHE A 2 -4.87 0.57 20.29
CA PHE A 2 -5.09 -0.71 19.60
C PHE A 2 -4.43 -1.86 20.38
N GLU A 3 -5.01 -3.05 20.31
CA GLU A 3 -4.36 -4.26 20.82
C GLU A 3 -3.02 -4.49 20.08
N PRO A 4 -1.98 -5.05 20.72
CA PRO A 4 -0.66 -5.20 20.10
C PRO A 4 -0.69 -5.88 18.72
N ALA A 5 -1.52 -6.91 18.57
CA ALA A 5 -1.71 -7.61 17.30
C ALA A 5 -2.34 -6.71 16.22
N GLU A 6 -3.34 -5.92 16.58
CA GLU A 6 -3.98 -4.98 15.67
C GLU A 6 -3.03 -3.84 15.29
N ALA A 7 -2.30 -3.30 16.28
CA ALA A 7 -1.30 -2.27 16.06
C ALA A 7 -0.21 -2.72 15.06
N ALA A 8 0.27 -3.96 15.16
CA ALA A 8 1.24 -4.52 14.23
C ALA A 8 0.70 -4.59 12.79
N VAL A 9 -0.55 -5.03 12.62
CA VAL A 9 -1.20 -5.07 11.30
C VAL A 9 -1.40 -3.67 10.73
N LEU A 10 -1.85 -2.72 11.54
CA LEU A 10 -2.04 -1.33 11.13
C LEU A 10 -0.71 -0.67 10.75
N GLN A 11 0.36 -0.95 11.48
CA GLN A 11 1.70 -0.47 11.18
C GLN A 11 2.18 -1.00 9.82
N MET A 12 2.07 -2.31 9.58
CA MET A 12 2.44 -2.91 8.27
C MET A 12 1.62 -2.32 7.11
N ARG A 13 0.31 -2.14 7.30
CA ARG A 13 -0.55 -1.48 6.29
C ARG A 13 -0.10 -0.06 6.03
N ALA A 14 0.18 0.72 7.07
CA ALA A 14 0.62 2.11 6.95
C ALA A 14 1.96 2.21 6.20
N SER A 15 2.91 1.31 6.48
CA SER A 15 4.20 1.25 5.79
C SER A 15 4.05 0.97 4.29
N LEU A 16 3.31 -0.08 3.92
CA LEU A 16 3.10 -0.43 2.51
C LEU A 16 2.29 0.65 1.77
N MET A 17 1.25 1.21 2.40
CA MET A 17 0.50 2.31 1.78
C MET A 17 1.37 3.55 1.55
N SER A 18 2.25 3.86 2.50
CA SER A 18 3.17 4.99 2.38
C SER A 18 4.15 4.76 1.23
N ASP A 19 4.70 3.55 1.10
CA ASP A 19 5.63 3.23 0.02
C ASP A 19 4.97 3.27 -1.36
N LEU A 20 3.75 2.73 -1.52
CA LEU A 20 2.98 2.87 -2.76
C LEU A 20 2.68 4.35 -3.11
N ARG A 21 2.36 5.18 -2.11
CA ARG A 21 2.12 6.62 -2.34
C ARG A 21 3.38 7.34 -2.78
N LEU A 22 4.51 7.06 -2.12
CA LEU A 22 5.81 7.61 -2.49
C LEU A 22 6.23 7.16 -3.89
N TYR A 23 5.95 5.91 -4.27
CA TYR A 23 6.19 5.44 -5.63
C TYR A 23 5.41 6.27 -6.65
N ILE A 24 4.13 6.53 -6.42
CA ILE A 24 3.28 7.34 -7.30
C ILE A 24 3.85 8.76 -7.44
N GLU A 25 4.23 9.38 -6.31
CA GLU A 25 4.76 10.74 -6.26
C GLU A 25 6.13 10.86 -6.95
N ASN A 26 7.09 10.00 -6.60
CA ASN A 26 8.45 10.02 -7.14
C ASN A 26 8.50 9.78 -8.66
N ASN A 27 7.55 8.99 -9.17
CA ASN A 27 7.42 8.73 -10.61
C ASN A 27 6.49 9.74 -11.32
N LYS A 28 5.96 10.74 -10.60
CA LYS A 28 5.04 11.77 -11.10
C LYS A 28 3.83 11.18 -11.84
N LEU A 29 3.32 10.06 -11.35
CA LEU A 29 2.23 9.33 -12.01
C LEU A 29 0.89 9.99 -11.73
N THR A 30 0.09 10.15 -12.77
CA THR A 30 -1.35 10.39 -12.60
C THR A 30 -2.01 9.16 -11.97
N GLN A 31 -3.19 9.35 -11.37
CA GLN A 31 -3.94 8.22 -10.80
C GLN A 31 -4.29 7.16 -11.87
N ALA A 32 -4.49 7.56 -13.12
CA ALA A 32 -4.78 6.65 -14.22
C ALA A 32 -3.55 5.83 -14.66
N GLU A 33 -2.36 6.41 -14.66
CA GLU A 33 -1.12 5.68 -14.95
C GLU A 33 -0.77 4.71 -13.81
N ALA A 34 -0.90 5.17 -12.57
CA ALA A 34 -0.71 4.32 -11.39
C ALA A 34 -1.70 3.15 -11.39
N ALA A 35 -2.96 3.37 -11.78
CA ALA A 35 -3.98 2.33 -11.90
C ALA A 35 -3.56 1.23 -12.88
N LYS A 36 -3.02 1.61 -14.04
CA LYS A 36 -2.51 0.66 -15.05
C LYS A 36 -1.32 -0.14 -14.51
N ARG A 37 -0.35 0.51 -13.87
CA ARG A 37 0.85 -0.16 -13.31
C ARG A 37 0.49 -1.11 -12.17
N LEU A 38 -0.43 -0.68 -11.30
CA LEU A 38 -0.87 -1.44 -10.13
C LEU A 38 -1.95 -2.48 -10.46
N GLY A 39 -2.51 -2.49 -11.67
CA GLY A 39 -3.57 -3.40 -12.10
C GLY A 39 -4.86 -3.26 -11.27
N ILE A 40 -5.23 -2.03 -10.90
CA ILE A 40 -6.44 -1.71 -10.12
C ILE A 40 -7.22 -0.56 -10.75
N ALA A 41 -8.46 -0.35 -10.34
CA ALA A 41 -9.25 0.80 -10.78
C ALA A 41 -8.64 2.14 -10.32
N GLN A 42 -8.80 3.21 -11.10
CA GLN A 42 -8.36 4.57 -10.72
C GLN A 42 -9.01 5.03 -9.40
N SER A 43 -10.28 4.71 -9.16
CA SER A 43 -10.96 5.03 -7.90
C SER A 43 -10.24 4.42 -6.69
N ARG A 44 -9.68 3.22 -6.84
CA ARG A 44 -8.88 2.54 -5.81
C ARG A 44 -7.55 3.26 -5.58
N VAL A 45 -6.87 3.71 -6.64
CA VAL A 45 -5.68 4.58 -6.50
C VAL A 45 -6.04 5.88 -5.78
N SER A 46 -7.21 6.45 -6.08
CA SER A 46 -7.70 7.65 -5.40
C SER A 46 -7.89 7.44 -3.89
N ASP A 47 -8.45 6.30 -3.50
CA ASP A 47 -8.59 5.91 -2.09
C ASP A 47 -7.21 5.70 -1.41
N LEU A 48 -6.25 5.09 -2.13
CA LEU A 48 -4.87 4.90 -1.65
C LEU A 48 -4.17 6.24 -1.39
N VAL A 49 -4.20 7.15 -2.37
CA VAL A 49 -3.56 8.48 -2.27
C VAL A 49 -4.18 9.32 -1.16
N ARG A 50 -5.49 9.18 -0.92
CA ARG A 50 -6.22 9.83 0.19
C ARG A 50 -6.02 9.15 1.54
N GLY A 51 -5.26 8.06 1.63
CA GLY A 51 -4.96 7.39 2.90
C GLY A 51 -6.12 6.63 3.52
N LYS A 52 -7.10 6.17 2.73
CA LYS A 52 -8.25 5.38 3.20
C LYS A 52 -7.86 3.95 3.54
N TRP A 53 -7.04 3.78 4.57
CA TRP A 53 -6.41 2.52 4.96
C TRP A 53 -7.43 1.41 5.26
N GLU A 54 -8.61 1.78 5.77
CA GLU A 54 -9.69 0.87 6.11
C GLU A 54 -10.21 0.09 4.89
N LYS A 55 -9.97 0.62 3.68
CA LYS A 55 -10.35 -0.02 2.43
C LYS A 55 -9.33 -1.05 1.96
N PHE A 56 -8.12 -1.10 2.51
CA PHE A 56 -7.03 -1.95 2.02
C PHE A 56 -6.68 -3.04 3.03
N SER A 57 -6.78 -4.29 2.61
CA SER A 57 -6.21 -5.41 3.36
C SER A 57 -4.68 -5.43 3.22
N LEU A 58 -4.01 -6.04 4.20
CA LEU A 58 -2.55 -6.22 4.15
C LEU A 58 -2.13 -7.05 2.92
N GLU A 59 -2.86 -8.14 2.64
CA GLU A 59 -2.67 -8.98 1.45
C GLU A 59 -2.76 -8.18 0.14
N MET A 60 -3.75 -7.29 0.02
CA MET A 60 -3.87 -6.44 -1.16
C MET A 60 -2.65 -5.54 -1.32
N LEU A 61 -2.20 -4.90 -0.24
CA LEU A 61 -1.03 -4.00 -0.30
C LEU A 61 0.24 -4.76 -0.71
N ILE A 62 0.45 -5.96 -0.18
CA ILE A 62 1.55 -6.85 -0.61
C ILE A 62 1.42 -7.17 -2.10
N THR A 63 0.22 -7.50 -2.57
CA THR A 63 -0.03 -7.77 -4.00
C THR A 63 0.30 -6.56 -4.86
N LEU A 64 -0.05 -5.35 -4.43
CA LEU A 64 0.25 -4.11 -5.15
C LEU A 64 1.76 -3.84 -5.23
N GLU A 65 2.51 -4.06 -4.14
CA GLU A 65 3.97 -3.94 -4.15
C GLU A 65 4.63 -4.95 -5.11
N THR A 66 4.16 -6.20 -5.10
CA THR A 66 4.71 -7.23 -6.00
C THR A 66 4.46 -6.92 -7.48
N ARG A 67 3.33 -6.26 -7.82
CA ARG A 67 3.06 -5.78 -9.18
C ARG A 67 4.01 -4.67 -9.64
N LEU A 68 4.61 -3.94 -8.70
CA LEU A 68 5.69 -2.99 -8.98
C LEU A 68 7.07 -3.66 -9.11
N GLY A 69 7.14 -4.99 -9.04
CA GLY A 69 8.39 -5.76 -9.10
C GLY A 69 9.17 -5.78 -7.78
N ARG A 70 8.54 -5.37 -6.67
CA ARG A 70 9.18 -5.35 -5.34
C ARG A 70 8.93 -6.66 -4.60
N SER A 71 9.85 -7.03 -3.72
CA SER A 71 9.68 -8.16 -2.81
C SER A 71 9.36 -7.65 -1.40
N VAL A 72 8.29 -8.16 -0.80
CA VAL A 72 7.93 -7.87 0.59
C VAL A 72 8.48 -8.98 1.48
N ARG A 73 9.15 -8.62 2.59
CA ARG A 73 9.65 -9.54 3.60
C ARG A 73 9.12 -9.15 4.98
N VAL A 74 8.87 -10.15 5.81
CA VAL A 74 8.51 -9.98 7.22
C VAL A 74 9.66 -10.50 8.06
N GLU A 75 10.12 -9.67 8.99
CA GLU A 75 11.18 -10.01 9.95
C GLU A 75 10.59 -9.92 11.35
N LEU A 76 11.00 -10.85 12.23
CA LEU A 76 10.58 -10.84 13.63
C LEU A 76 11.58 -9.98 14.41
N ALA A 77 11.05 -9.06 15.21
CA ALA A 77 11.88 -8.30 16.15
C ALA A 77 12.44 -9.24 17.23
N ALA A 78 13.69 -9.00 17.64
CA ALA A 78 14.37 -9.72 18.71
C ALA A 78 13.82 -9.33 20.10
#